data_AF-A0A5D2H3G0-F1
#
_entry.id   AF-A0A5D2H3G0-F1
#
_cell.length_a   1.000
_cell.length_b   1.000
_cell.length_c   1.000
_cell.angle_alpha   90.00
_cell.angle_beta   90.00
_cell.angle_gamma   90.00
#
_symmetry.space_group_name_H-M   'P 1'
#
loop_
_entity.id
_entity.type
_entity.pdbx_description
1 polymer ?
#
loop_
_entity_poly.entity_id
_entity_poly.type
_entity_poly.pdbx_seq_one_letter_code
_entity_poly.pdbx_strand_id
1 'polypeptide(L)'
;MVLKPLFQLGSKLGCYKKDAVWVIVDRLMKLAHFILVRTDYSLDKLAEFYVYEIVRLHVVPFSIISDRDPRFTSRFWKKLQEALGTKLNFSTAFHLQTDGQSERVIQILEDMLQCCVLEFQGSWEKYLLLVEFAYNNSYRVLKWRLMRLYTGVSTERPYFGLNS
;
A
#
# COMPACT_ATOMS: atom_id res chain seq x y z
N MET A 1 1.95 -6.87 7.31
CA MET A 1 1.31 -5.93 6.37
C MET A 1 -0.12 -5.64 6.78
N VAL A 2 -0.65 -4.49 6.36
CA VAL A 2 -2.09 -4.19 6.42
C VAL A 2 -2.61 -4.08 4.99
N LEU A 3 -3.68 -4.83 4.71
CA LEU A 3 -4.46 -4.73 3.48
C LEU A 3 -5.75 -3.99 3.82
N LYS A 4 -6.03 -2.89 3.13
CA LYS A 4 -7.28 -2.14 3.27
C LYS A 4 -8.09 -2.22 1.97
N PRO A 5 -9.41 -1.98 2.05
CA PRO A 5 -10.27 -2.12 0.89
C PRO A 5 -9.88 -1.12 -0.20
N LEU A 6 -10.34 -1.43 -1.39
CA LEU A 6 -10.33 -0.54 -2.55
C LEU A 6 -10.89 0.84 -2.17
N PHE A 7 -10.06 1.88 -2.27
CA PHE A 7 -10.59 3.24 -2.31
C PHE A 7 -11.32 3.40 -3.65
N GLN A 8 -12.65 3.31 -3.64
CA GLN A 8 -13.46 3.54 -4.84
C GLN A 8 -13.42 5.03 -5.14
N LEU A 9 -12.72 5.41 -6.21
CA LEU A 9 -12.81 6.76 -6.71
C LEU A 9 -14.14 6.86 -7.47
N GLY A 10 -15.04 7.72 -6.98
CA GLY A 10 -16.35 7.94 -7.58
C GLY A 10 -16.30 8.01 -9.11
N SER A 11 -17.02 7.10 -9.75
CA SER A 11 -17.01 6.90 -11.19
C SER A 11 -17.86 7.97 -11.89
N LYS A 12 -17.20 9.01 -12.41
CA LYS A 12 -17.71 9.75 -13.57
C LYS A 12 -16.59 9.92 -14.59
N LEU A 13 -16.12 8.84 -15.21
CA LEU A 13 -15.45 8.86 -16.53
C LEU A 13 -15.10 7.44 -17.00
N GLY A 14 -15.98 6.83 -17.81
CA GLY A 14 -15.61 5.88 -18.88
C GLY A 14 -15.28 4.43 -18.49
N CYS A 15 -15.78 3.51 -19.32
CA CYS A 15 -15.73 2.05 -19.22
C CYS A 15 -14.33 1.38 -19.31
N TYR A 16 -13.22 2.13 -19.22
CA TYR A 16 -11.85 1.60 -19.37
C TYR A 16 -10.80 2.20 -18.42
N LYS A 17 -11.20 2.76 -17.28
CA LYS A 17 -10.26 3.29 -16.27
C LYS A 17 -10.29 2.45 -15.00
N LYS A 18 -9.13 2.26 -14.37
CA LYS A 18 -9.06 1.53 -13.10
C LYS A 18 -9.76 2.40 -12.05
N ASP A 19 -10.81 1.88 -11.41
CA ASP A 19 -11.74 2.66 -10.60
C ASP A 19 -11.42 2.62 -9.09
N ALA A 20 -10.34 1.93 -8.73
CA ALA A 20 -9.95 1.80 -7.34
C ALA A 20 -8.44 1.69 -7.10
N VAL A 21 -8.03 2.07 -5.88
CA VAL A 21 -6.68 1.90 -5.37
C VAL A 21 -6.69 0.87 -4.26
N TRP A 22 -5.88 -0.17 -4.40
CA TRP A 22 -5.59 -1.10 -3.32
C TRP A 22 -4.35 -0.63 -2.56
N VAL A 23 -4.54 -0.26 -1.30
CA VAL A 23 -3.50 0.26 -0.43
C VAL A 23 -2.93 -0.85 0.44
N ILE A 24 -1.61 -1.02 0.37
CA ILE A 24 -0.89 -2.05 1.13
C ILE A 24 0.21 -1.36 1.93
N VAL A 25 0.17 -1.53 3.25
CA VAL A 25 1.14 -0.89 4.15
C VAL A 25 1.98 -1.94 4.86
N ASP A 26 3.29 -1.82 4.76
CA ASP A 26 4.20 -2.54 5.65
C ASP A 26 4.39 -1.76 6.95
N ARG A 27 3.93 -2.36 8.06
CA ARG A 27 4.03 -1.79 9.41
C ARG A 27 5.47 -1.74 9.91
N LEU A 28 6.34 -2.65 9.46
CA LEU A 28 7.72 -2.72 9.92
C LEU A 28 8.58 -1.66 9.23
N MET A 29 8.53 -1.60 7.90
CA MET A 29 9.31 -0.63 7.13
C MET A 29 8.63 0.73 6.98
N LYS A 30 7.37 0.87 7.42
CA LYS A 30 6.52 2.05 7.19
C LYS A 30 6.47 2.46 5.71
N LEU A 31 6.43 1.45 4.83
CA LEU A 31 6.30 1.63 3.39
C LEU A 31 4.85 1.43 2.99
N ALA A 32 4.39 2.20 2.01
CA ALA A 32 3.10 2.04 1.37
C ALA A 32 3.28 1.64 -0.10
N HIS A 33 2.38 0.79 -0.57
CA HIS A 33 2.25 0.42 -1.98
C HIS A 33 0.83 0.69 -2.42
N PHE A 34 0.70 1.32 -3.59
CA PHE A 34 -0.58 1.61 -4.20
C PHE A 34 -0.73 0.84 -5.50
N ILE A 35 -1.67 -0.09 -5.53
CA ILE A 35 -1.95 -0.90 -6.71
C ILE A 35 -3.26 -0.40 -7.32
N LEU A 36 -3.22 0.11 -8.54
CA LEU A 36 -4.43 0.41 -9.29
C LEU A 36 -5.15 -0.88 -9.66
N VAL A 37 -6.37 -1.03 -9.18
CA VAL A 37 -7.23 -2.21 -9.40
C VAL A 37 -8.58 -1.78 -9.96
N ARG A 38 -9.32 -2.74 -10.52
CA ARG A 38 -10.74 -2.54 -10.81
C ARG A 38 -11.60 -3.27 -9.80
N THR A 39 -12.76 -2.71 -9.50
CA THR A 39 -13.74 -3.31 -8.59
C THR A 39 -14.26 -4.66 -9.10
N ASP A 40 -14.29 -4.86 -10.42
CA ASP A 40 -14.76 -6.08 -11.07
C ASP A 40 -13.67 -7.14 -11.31
N TYR A 41 -12.45 -6.93 -10.81
CA TYR A 41 -11.40 -7.93 -10.91
C TYR A 41 -11.74 -9.20 -10.13
N SER A 42 -11.50 -10.35 -10.77
CA SER A 42 -11.57 -11.65 -10.11
C SER A 42 -10.53 -11.78 -9.00
N LEU A 43 -10.81 -12.67 -8.05
CA LEU A 43 -9.87 -12.97 -6.96
C LEU A 43 -8.53 -13.50 -7.47
N ASP A 44 -8.53 -14.30 -8.54
CA ASP A 44 -7.31 -14.83 -9.14
C ASP A 44 -6.41 -13.70 -9.65
N LYS A 45 -7.02 -12.70 -10.29
CA LYS A 45 -6.31 -11.53 -10.80
C LYS A 45 -5.76 -10.66 -9.66
N LEU A 46 -6.51 -10.50 -8.57
CA LEU A 46 -6.02 -9.81 -7.38
C LEU A 46 -4.85 -10.56 -6.71
N ALA A 47 -4.91 -11.89 -6.67
CA ALA A 47 -3.80 -12.71 -6.15
C ALA A 47 -2.54 -12.60 -7.01
N GLU A 48 -2.68 -12.55 -8.34
CA GLU A 48 -1.57 -12.32 -9.25
C GLU A 48 -0.87 -10.97 -8.96
N PHE A 49 -1.65 -9.88 -8.86
CA PHE A 49 -1.11 -8.57 -8.48
C PHE A 49 -0.43 -8.58 -7.11
N TYR A 50 -1.02 -9.28 -6.14
CA TYR A 50 -0.44 -9.40 -4.81
C TYR A 50 0.92 -10.10 -4.84
N VAL A 51 1.05 -11.21 -5.55
CA VAL A 51 2.34 -11.92 -5.65
C VAL A 51 3.37 -11.08 -6.40
N TYR A 52 2.97 -10.49 -7.52
CA TYR A 52 3.89 -9.74 -8.39
C TYR A 52 4.35 -8.41 -7.79
N GLU A 53 3.46 -7.66 -7.15
CA GLU A 53 3.79 -6.34 -6.61
C GLU A 53 4.28 -6.41 -5.17
N ILE A 54 3.74 -7.32 -4.35
CA ILE A 54 4.02 -7.33 -2.91
C ILE A 54 5.03 -8.40 -2.54
N VAL A 55 4.73 -9.66 -2.83
CA VAL A 55 5.60 -10.78 -2.43
C VAL A 55 6.99 -10.66 -3.09
N ARG A 56 7.03 -10.23 -4.36
CA ARG A 56 8.29 -9.94 -5.07
C ARG A 56 9.15 -8.87 -4.40
N LEU A 57 8.54 -7.80 -3.89
CA LEU A 57 9.26 -6.63 -3.36
C LEU A 57 9.62 -6.76 -1.87
N HIS A 58 8.81 -7.44 -1.07
CA HIS A 58 8.91 -7.44 0.39
C HIS A 58 9.17 -8.80 1.02
N VAL A 59 9.29 -9.86 0.21
CA VAL A 59 9.22 -11.24 0.68
C VAL A 59 7.81 -11.56 1.22
N VAL A 60 7.52 -12.83 1.41
CA VAL A 60 6.24 -13.28 1.98
C VAL A 60 6.08 -12.70 3.40
N PRO A 61 5.01 -11.93 3.68
CA PRO A 61 4.82 -11.34 4.99
C PRO A 61 4.48 -12.42 6.03
N PHE A 62 5.01 -12.26 7.25
CA PHE A 62 4.70 -13.16 8.37
C PHE A 62 3.21 -13.09 8.78
N SER A 63 2.63 -11.89 8.76
CA SER A 63 1.21 -11.69 9.04
C SER A 63 0.61 -10.53 8.25
N ILE A 64 -0.68 -10.68 7.96
CA ILE A 64 -1.51 -9.70 7.28
C ILE A 64 -2.71 -9.37 8.17
N ILE A 65 -2.99 -8.09 8.32
CA ILE A 65 -4.26 -7.60 8.85
C ILE A 65 -5.05 -7.10 7.66
N SER A 66 -6.17 -7.74 7.36
CA SER A 66 -7.10 -7.32 6.31
C SER A 66 -8.38 -6.79 6.92
N ASP A 67 -9.13 -5.99 6.19
CA ASP A 67 -10.53 -5.75 6.52
C ASP A 67 -11.41 -6.97 6.19
N ARG A 68 -12.69 -6.88 6.54
CA ARG A 68 -13.67 -7.95 6.34
C ARG A 68 -14.32 -7.93 4.94
N ASP A 69 -13.62 -7.39 3.94
CA ASP A 69 -14.10 -7.45 2.56
C ASP A 69 -14.36 -8.92 2.15
N PRO A 70 -15.49 -9.24 1.49
CA PRO A 70 -15.80 -10.58 1.01
C PRO A 70 -14.67 -11.24 0.22
N ARG A 71 -13.86 -10.44 -0.49
CA ARG A 71 -12.73 -10.93 -1.27
C ARG A 71 -11.63 -11.52 -0.40
N PHE A 72 -11.28 -10.84 0.69
CA PHE A 72 -10.24 -11.28 1.61
C PHE A 72 -10.73 -12.30 2.65
N THR A 73 -12.05 -12.35 2.90
CA THR A 73 -12.66 -13.38 3.75
C THR A 73 -12.97 -14.69 3.01
N SER A 74 -12.84 -14.68 1.67
CA SER A 74 -13.08 -15.84 0.79
C SER A 74 -12.20 -17.04 1.14
N ARG A 75 -12.70 -18.25 0.79
CA ARG A 75 -11.94 -19.50 0.98
C ARG A 75 -10.65 -19.50 0.18
N PHE A 76 -10.70 -18.97 -1.05
CA PHE A 76 -9.54 -18.85 -1.92
C PHE A 76 -8.43 -18.03 -1.27
N TRP A 77 -8.76 -16.81 -0.78
CA TRP A 77 -7.76 -15.94 -0.16
C TRP A 77 -7.15 -16.56 1.10
N LYS A 78 -7.99 -17.18 1.96
CA LYS A 78 -7.49 -17.92 3.13
C LYS A 78 -6.51 -19.02 2.75
N LYS A 79 -6.85 -19.83 1.74
CA LYS A 79 -5.98 -20.92 1.26
C LYS A 79 -4.68 -20.41 0.64
N LEU A 80 -4.73 -19.29 -0.08
CA LEU A 80 -3.53 -18.63 -0.60
C LEU A 80 -2.59 -18.22 0.54
N GLN A 81 -3.11 -17.56 1.58
CA GLN A 81 -2.28 -17.14 2.72
C GLN A 81 -1.74 -18.33 3.52
N GLU A 82 -2.54 -19.39 3.71
CA GLU A 82 -2.08 -20.65 4.32
C GLU A 82 -0.92 -21.26 3.53
N ALA A 83 -1.03 -21.32 2.19
CA ALA A 83 0.02 -21.87 1.33
C ALA A 83 1.31 -21.04 1.34
N LEU A 84 1.19 -19.72 1.51
CA LEU A 84 2.32 -18.82 1.69
C LEU A 84 2.91 -18.88 3.12
N GLY A 85 2.23 -19.53 4.07
CA GLY A 85 2.64 -19.54 5.49
C GLY A 85 2.38 -18.22 6.21
N THR A 86 1.52 -17.36 5.66
CA THR A 86 1.18 -16.06 6.21
C THR A 86 -0.02 -16.15 7.15
N LYS A 87 0.08 -15.54 8.34
CA LYS A 87 -1.05 -15.45 9.27
C LYS A 87 -2.01 -14.34 8.84
N LEU A 88 -3.22 -14.69 8.41
CA LEU A 88 -4.28 -13.75 8.06
C LEU A 88 -5.17 -13.43 9.27
N ASN A 89 -5.19 -12.15 9.67
CA ASN A 89 -6.06 -11.61 10.70
C ASN A 89 -7.04 -10.60 10.09
N PHE A 90 -8.22 -10.47 10.68
CA PHE A 90 -9.22 -9.49 10.24
C PHE A 90 -9.35 -8.36 11.25
N SER A 91 -9.41 -7.12 10.78
CA SER A 91 -9.75 -5.97 11.63
C SER A 91 -11.16 -6.14 12.21
N THR A 92 -11.35 -5.67 13.44
CA THR A 92 -12.66 -5.56 14.07
C THR A 92 -13.06 -4.10 14.10
N ALA A 93 -14.35 -3.79 13.96
CA ALA A 93 -14.86 -2.42 14.01
C ALA A 93 -14.60 -1.71 15.36
N PHE A 94 -14.17 -2.43 16.38
CA PHE A 94 -14.05 -1.95 17.77
C PHE A 94 -12.65 -2.11 18.39
N HIS A 95 -11.65 -2.67 17.70
CA HIS A 95 -10.25 -2.72 18.19
C HIS A 95 -9.29 -1.91 17.33
N LEU A 96 -9.50 -0.59 17.31
CA LEU A 96 -8.54 0.42 16.83
C LEU A 96 -7.26 0.46 17.70
N GLN A 97 -7.29 -0.14 18.90
CA GLN A 97 -6.28 0.10 19.94
C GLN A 97 -4.93 -0.60 19.71
N THR A 98 -4.89 -1.68 18.92
CA THR A 98 -3.62 -2.35 18.54
C THR A 98 -3.08 -1.86 17.19
N ASP A 99 -3.87 -1.07 16.45
CA ASP A 99 -3.58 -0.65 15.06
C ASP A 99 -3.59 0.87 14.84
N GLY A 100 -3.80 1.68 15.87
CA GLY A 100 -3.90 3.15 15.76
C GLY A 100 -2.72 3.85 15.07
N GLN A 101 -1.52 3.24 15.05
CA GLN A 101 -0.39 3.75 14.25
C GLN A 101 -0.58 3.48 12.75
N SER A 102 -1.01 2.27 12.38
CA SER A 102 -1.32 1.93 10.99
C SER A 102 -2.51 2.73 10.50
N GLU A 103 -3.55 2.88 11.34
CA GLU A 103 -4.75 3.64 11.01
C GLU A 103 -4.46 5.12 10.76
N ARG A 104 -3.62 5.74 11.60
CA ARG A 104 -3.14 7.12 11.34
C ARG A 104 -2.38 7.22 10.03
N VAL A 105 -1.50 6.25 9.76
CA VAL A 105 -0.76 6.19 8.48
C VAL A 105 -1.71 6.05 7.31
N ILE A 106 -2.69 5.15 7.41
CA ILE A 106 -3.69 4.90 6.37
C ILE A 106 -4.54 6.14 6.14
N GLN A 107 -4.98 6.83 7.20
CA GLN A 107 -5.73 8.08 7.07
C GLN A 107 -4.92 9.15 6.32
N ILE A 108 -3.63 9.32 6.66
CA ILE A 108 -2.75 10.24 5.93
C ILE A 108 -2.63 9.85 4.46
N LEU A 109 -2.49 8.55 4.16
CA LEU A 109 -2.43 8.07 2.77
C LEU A 109 -3.74 8.32 2.04
N GLU A 110 -4.89 8.07 2.67
CA GLU A 110 -6.21 8.35 2.12
C GLU A 110 -6.40 9.85 1.84
N ASP A 111 -6.02 10.73 2.77
CA ASP A 111 -6.11 12.18 2.61
C ASP A 111 -5.20 12.65 1.46
N MET A 112 -3.97 12.12 1.36
CA MET A 112 -3.05 12.41 0.24
C MET A 112 -3.64 11.96 -1.11
N LEU A 113 -4.27 10.79 -1.15
CA LEU A 113 -4.94 10.28 -2.35
C LEU A 113 -6.16 11.15 -2.71
N GLN A 114 -6.98 11.55 -1.73
CA GLN A 114 -8.12 12.44 -1.97
C GLN A 114 -7.68 13.79 -2.57
N CYS A 115 -6.64 14.41 -2.00
CA CYS A 115 -6.06 15.64 -2.56
C CYS A 115 -5.57 15.44 -4.00
N CYS A 116 -4.85 14.34 -4.27
CA CYS A 116 -4.37 14.01 -5.61
C CYS A 116 -5.52 13.85 -6.62
N VAL A 117 -6.62 13.24 -6.22
CA VAL A 117 -7.80 13.02 -7.09
C VAL A 117 -8.51 14.34 -7.39
N LEU A 118 -8.64 15.21 -6.38
CA LEU A 118 -9.27 16.52 -6.52
C LEU A 118 -8.46 17.46 -7.42
N GLU A 119 -7.13 17.44 -7.30
CA GLU A 119 -6.21 18.33 -8.02
C GLU A 119 -5.98 17.89 -9.47
N PHE A 120 -5.81 16.58 -9.72
CA PHE A 120 -5.39 16.05 -11.03
C PHE A 120 -6.51 15.35 -11.82
N GLN A 121 -7.76 15.77 -11.62
CA GLN A 121 -9.00 15.19 -12.16
C GLN A 121 -8.82 14.44 -13.51
N GLY A 122 -9.10 13.14 -13.50
CA GLY A 122 -9.04 12.29 -14.69
C GLY A 122 -7.65 11.78 -15.12
N SER A 123 -6.58 12.26 -14.49
CA SER A 123 -5.17 11.86 -14.73
C SER A 123 -4.43 11.35 -13.48
N TRP A 124 -5.10 11.29 -12.33
CA TRP A 124 -4.60 10.83 -11.03
C TRP A 124 -3.86 9.47 -11.09
N GLU A 125 -4.23 8.56 -12.00
CA GLU A 125 -3.54 7.28 -12.21
C GLU A 125 -2.03 7.45 -12.46
N LYS A 126 -1.63 8.52 -13.17
CA LYS A 126 -0.22 8.84 -13.46
C LYS A 126 0.53 9.35 -12.24
N TYR A 127 -0.18 9.98 -11.31
CA TYR A 127 0.38 10.60 -10.12
C TYR A 127 0.43 9.66 -8.93
N LEU A 128 -0.29 8.53 -8.97
CA LEU A 128 -0.30 7.55 -7.89
C LEU A 128 1.11 7.06 -7.53
N LEU A 129 1.93 6.77 -8.54
CA LEU A 129 3.34 6.39 -8.34
C LEU A 129 4.17 7.51 -7.69
N LEU A 130 3.85 8.78 -8.00
CA LEU A 130 4.51 9.93 -7.40
C LEU A 130 4.09 10.12 -5.93
N VAL A 131 2.81 9.88 -5.60
CA VAL A 131 2.32 9.91 -4.21
C VAL A 131 2.97 8.79 -3.40
N GLU A 132 3.04 7.56 -3.94
CA GLU A 132 3.75 6.44 -3.33
C GLU A 132 5.23 6.79 -3.08
N PHE A 133 5.89 7.33 -4.11
CA PHE A 133 7.28 7.74 -4.02
C PHE A 133 7.48 8.84 -2.97
N ALA A 134 6.64 9.87 -2.95
CA ALA A 134 6.74 10.98 -1.99
C ALA A 134 6.56 10.49 -0.55
N TYR A 135 5.56 9.64 -0.30
CA TYR A 135 5.33 9.04 1.00
C TYR A 135 6.53 8.19 1.44
N ASN A 136 6.95 7.24 0.60
CA ASN A 136 8.04 6.32 0.92
C ASN A 136 9.38 7.05 1.13
N ASN A 137 9.64 8.15 0.41
CA ASN A 137 10.84 8.95 0.61
C ASN A 137 10.80 9.76 1.90
N SER A 138 9.64 10.30 2.30
CA SER A 138 9.53 11.04 3.57
C SER A 138 9.94 10.15 4.77
N TYR A 139 9.51 8.88 4.77
CA TYR A 139 9.88 7.91 5.80
C TYR A 139 11.30 7.35 5.64
N ARG A 140 11.76 7.10 4.40
CA ARG A 140 13.14 6.67 4.14
C ARG A 140 14.15 7.73 4.60
N VAL A 141 13.90 9.01 4.38
CA VAL A 141 14.78 10.10 4.84
C VAL A 141 14.93 10.10 6.36
N LEU A 142 13.83 9.87 7.10
CA LEU A 142 13.86 9.71 8.56
C LEU A 142 14.62 8.45 9.00
N LYS A 143 14.45 7.33 8.28
CA LYS A 143 15.16 6.07 8.53
C LYS A 143 16.67 6.21 8.29
N TRP A 144 17.09 6.82 7.18
CA TRP A 144 18.51 7.08 6.89
C TRP A 144 19.12 8.06 7.88
N ARG A 145 18.36 9.07 8.35
CA ARG A 145 18.83 10.02 9.35
C ARG A 145 19.01 9.38 10.74
N LEU A 146 18.09 8.49 11.15
CA LEU A 146 18.23 7.72 12.38
C LEU A 146 19.35 6.67 12.27
N MET A 147 19.42 5.93 11.16
CA MET A 147 20.48 4.94 10.94
C MET A 147 21.87 5.62 10.89
N ARG A 148 21.97 6.84 10.34
CA ARG A 148 23.18 7.68 10.40
C ARG A 148 23.57 8.06 11.83
N LEU A 149 22.60 8.41 12.68
CA LEU A 149 22.83 8.73 14.09
C LEU A 149 23.26 7.50 14.91
N TYR A 150 22.75 6.31 14.57
CA TYR A 150 23.04 5.06 15.30
C TYR A 150 24.28 4.31 14.81
N THR A 151 24.63 4.38 13.52
CA THR A 151 25.74 3.60 12.94
C THR A 151 26.96 4.43 12.57
N GLY A 152 26.87 5.76 12.53
CA GLY A 152 27.99 6.66 12.21
C GLY A 152 28.50 6.58 10.77
N VAL A 153 27.99 5.68 9.93
CA VAL A 153 28.46 5.50 8.55
C VAL A 153 27.72 6.44 7.60
N SER A 154 28.48 7.32 6.97
CA SER A 154 28.04 8.13 5.84
C SER A 154 28.00 7.26 4.58
N THR A 155 26.84 6.75 4.19
CA THR A 155 26.64 6.30 2.81
C THR A 155 26.21 7.50 1.98
N GLU A 156 27.12 7.99 1.13
CA GLU A 156 26.77 8.93 0.06
C GLU A 156 25.67 8.34 -0.81
N ARG A 157 24.74 9.20 -1.26
CA ARG A 157 23.65 8.78 -2.15
C ARG A 157 24.26 8.38 -3.50
N PRO A 158 23.97 7.19 -4.06
CA PRO A 158 24.10 7.02 -5.49
C PRO A 158 22.90 7.71 -6.15
N TYR A 159 23.20 8.69 -7.00
CA TYR A 159 22.30 9.35 -7.97
C TYR A 159 21.40 10.48 -7.46
N PHE A 160 21.92 11.71 -7.57
CA PHE A 160 21.47 12.70 -8.55
C PHE A 160 22.65 13.65 -8.82
N GLY A 161 23.56 13.22 -9.69
CA GLY A 161 24.42 14.12 -10.41
C GLY A 161 23.66 14.56 -11.66
N LEU A 162 22.97 15.69 -11.58
CA LEU A 162 22.63 16.46 -12.77
C LEU A 162 23.56 17.67 -12.75
N ASN A 163 24.55 17.62 -13.62
CA ASN A 163 25.33 18.77 -14.01
C ASN A 163 24.39 19.87 -14.52
N SER A 164 24.55 21.06 -13.98
CA SER A 164 24.40 22.33 -14.68
C SER A 164 25.26 23.36 -13.97
#